data_AF-A0A522XS78-F1
#
_entry.id   AF-A0A522XS78-F1
#
_cell.length_a   1.000
_cell.length_b   1.000
_cell.length_c   1.000
_cell.angle_alpha   90.00
_cell.angle_beta   90.00
_cell.angle_gamma   90.00
#
_symmetry.space_group_name_H-M   'P 1'
#
loop_
_entity.id
_entity.type
_entity.pdbx_description
1 polymer ?
#
loop_
_entity_poly.entity_id
_entity_poly.type
_entity_poly.pdbx_seq_one_letter_code
_entity_poly.pdbx_strand_id
1 'polypeptide(L)'
;MDKSLEVRILNGAADNETAKAFYPDILPIEPGDSVTWVNEDSKAHSITSGMPEAPEYSGIFFKTGNIDAQNSGSVKITDLKDHFAFYYFCEIHPWLTGKIVVSTAPESQPDTALPIAISRTQYSKGQDVQVTGKVADDYAKISYDLLVYDKAKLVDIVSGHFNEDSTLSETIHTDRLASAKYTLKLVYGLPTQVASTGFDLENAPEYKIPGWIKTEAKLWSSGTISDGEFIKTIQYLSKEKIIDSQSQIDQPKAIPYWIKTNASWWTNGQISDAEFVNALEYLANAGVIQI
;
A
#
# COMPACT_ATOMS: atom_id res chain seq x y z
N MET A 1 20.93 -6.29 3.70
CA MET A 1 21.19 -4.90 3.25
C MET A 1 20.66 -4.01 4.34
N ASP A 2 21.45 -3.05 4.84
CA ASP A 2 20.97 -2.08 5.84
C ASP A 2 19.79 -1.30 5.23
N LYS A 3 18.56 -1.52 5.71
CA LYS A 3 17.39 -0.74 5.30
C LYS A 3 17.35 0.54 6.14
N SER A 4 17.08 1.68 5.51
CA SER A 4 16.88 2.95 6.21
C SER A 4 15.39 3.30 6.21
N LEU A 5 14.70 2.94 7.30
CA LEU A 5 13.30 3.24 7.52
C LEU A 5 13.12 4.68 8.00
N GLU A 6 11.97 5.28 7.72
CA GLU A 6 11.69 6.69 8.03
C GLU A 6 10.46 6.84 8.94
N VAL A 7 10.57 7.76 9.90
CA VAL A 7 9.46 8.28 10.71
C VAL A 7 9.45 9.80 10.58
N ARG A 8 8.28 10.39 10.33
CA ARG A 8 8.12 11.85 10.20
C ARG A 8 7.60 12.41 11.53
N ILE A 9 8.23 13.47 12.01
CA ILE A 9 7.73 14.30 13.11
C ILE A 9 6.86 15.37 12.46
N LEU A 10 5.54 15.27 12.63
CA LEU A 10 4.60 16.08 11.87
C LEU A 10 4.59 17.54 12.36
N ASN A 11 4.27 18.44 11.45
CA ASN A 11 4.12 19.86 11.80
C ASN A 11 3.05 20.07 12.88
N GLY A 12 3.40 20.79 13.95
CA GLY A 12 2.54 20.96 15.13
C GLY A 12 2.71 19.87 16.21
N ALA A 13 3.64 18.93 16.06
CA ALA A 13 3.93 17.91 17.07
C ALA A 13 4.36 18.51 18.43
N ALA A 14 4.98 19.69 18.43
CA ALA A 14 5.38 20.41 19.63
C ALA A 14 4.24 21.04 20.44
N ASP A 15 3.01 21.13 19.92
CA ASP A 15 1.95 21.89 20.59
C ASP A 15 1.03 21.04 21.49
N ASN A 16 1.28 19.72 21.62
CA ASN A 16 0.48 18.77 22.42
C ASN A 16 -1.02 18.68 22.03
N GLU A 17 -1.39 19.17 20.84
CA GLU A 17 -2.78 19.20 20.37
C GLU A 17 -3.14 18.07 19.38
N THR A 18 -2.17 17.23 18.98
CA THR A 18 -2.39 16.21 17.94
C THR A 18 -2.26 14.79 18.48
N ALA A 19 -3.31 13.98 18.30
CA ALA A 19 -3.30 12.54 18.57
C ALA A 19 -2.41 11.73 17.59
N LYS A 20 -1.77 12.38 16.62
CA LYS A 20 -0.86 11.80 15.62
C LYS A 20 0.29 12.76 15.38
N ALA A 21 1.39 12.59 16.11
CA ALA A 21 2.54 13.50 16.06
C ALA A 21 3.80 12.87 15.46
N PHE A 22 3.91 11.53 15.48
CA PHE A 22 4.80 10.76 14.62
C PHE A 22 4.03 10.04 13.52
N TYR A 23 4.67 9.84 12.36
CA TYR A 23 4.07 9.13 11.24
C TYR A 23 5.09 8.26 10.48
N PRO A 24 4.90 6.94 10.36
CA PRO A 24 3.78 6.17 10.95
C PRO A 24 3.89 6.14 12.48
N ASP A 25 2.76 5.95 13.17
CA ASP A 25 2.72 5.86 14.64
C ASP A 25 3.37 4.57 15.15
N ILE A 26 3.22 3.49 14.38
CA ILE A 26 3.87 2.20 14.61
C ILE A 26 4.76 1.85 13.43
N LEU A 27 6.05 1.65 13.68
CA LEU A 27 7.03 1.26 12.66
C LEU A 27 7.57 -0.16 12.90
N PRO A 28 7.33 -1.12 11.99
CA PRO A 28 7.96 -2.44 12.04
C PRO A 28 9.42 -2.44 11.58
N ILE A 29 10.31 -2.93 12.44
CA ILE A 29 11.76 -3.01 12.22
C ILE A 29 12.28 -4.45 12.28
N GLU A 30 13.44 -4.69 11.66
CA GLU A 30 14.22 -5.92 11.73
C GLU A 30 15.62 -5.65 12.35
N PRO A 31 16.33 -6.66 12.89
CA PRO A 31 17.68 -6.46 13.40
C PRO A 31 18.62 -5.95 12.31
N GLY A 32 19.30 -4.84 12.59
CA GLY A 32 20.22 -4.18 11.66
C GLY A 32 19.63 -3.04 10.86
N ASP A 33 18.32 -2.78 10.96
CA ASP A 33 17.69 -1.61 10.32
C ASP A 33 18.21 -0.29 10.93
N SER A 34 18.33 0.72 10.08
CA SER A 34 18.49 2.11 10.51
C SER A 34 17.13 2.79 10.48
N VAL A 35 16.78 3.50 11.55
CA VAL A 35 15.56 4.32 11.61
C VAL A 35 15.96 5.79 11.58
N THR A 36 15.34 6.56 10.70
CA THR A 36 15.57 7.99 10.51
C THR A 36 14.31 8.76 10.85
N TRP A 37 14.40 9.68 11.81
CA TRP A 37 13.33 10.62 12.11
C TRP A 37 13.56 11.93 11.36
N VAL A 38 12.61 12.31 10.52
CA VAL A 38 12.62 13.56 9.74
C VAL A 38 11.73 14.58 10.45
N ASN A 39 12.32 15.69 10.88
CA ASN A 39 11.60 16.74 11.58
C ASN A 39 10.95 17.71 10.59
N GLU A 40 9.64 17.59 10.39
CA GLU A 40 8.87 18.50 9.55
C GLU A 40 8.18 19.60 10.35
N ASP A 41 8.31 19.56 11.67
CA ASP A 41 7.85 20.60 12.56
C ASP A 41 8.75 21.85 12.50
N SER A 42 8.20 22.95 12.97
CA SER A 42 8.89 24.23 13.12
C SER A 42 9.76 24.29 14.38
N LYS A 43 9.62 23.33 15.30
CA LYS A 43 10.36 23.23 16.56
C LYS A 43 11.39 22.12 16.51
N ALA A 44 12.46 22.27 17.28
CA ALA A 44 13.47 21.22 17.41
C ALA A 44 12.92 20.04 18.23
N HIS A 45 13.34 18.82 17.89
CA HIS A 45 12.85 17.60 18.52
C HIS A 45 13.97 16.63 18.92
N SER A 46 13.67 15.91 19.98
CA SER A 46 14.27 14.70 20.55
C SER A 46 13.83 13.37 19.95
N ILE A 47 14.69 12.35 19.83
CA ILE A 47 14.24 10.95 19.90
C ILE A 47 15.12 10.19 20.88
N THR A 48 14.52 9.72 21.96
CA THR A 48 15.18 8.97 23.03
C THR A 48 14.35 7.74 23.38
N SER A 49 14.95 6.55 23.33
CA SER A 49 14.27 5.30 23.72
C SER A 49 13.87 5.34 25.20
N GLY A 50 12.68 4.90 25.57
CA GLY A 50 12.20 4.88 26.95
C GLY A 50 10.81 5.50 27.10
N MET A 51 10.45 5.83 28.33
CA MET A 51 9.20 6.50 28.69
C MET A 51 9.52 7.70 29.61
N PRO A 52 8.89 8.87 29.40
CA PRO A 52 9.06 10.04 30.26
C PRO A 52 8.82 9.76 31.74
N GLU A 53 7.90 8.85 32.05
CA GLU A 53 7.50 8.48 33.40
C GLU A 53 8.52 7.59 34.13
N ALA A 54 9.49 7.02 33.39
CA ALA A 54 10.55 6.18 33.92
C ALA A 54 11.92 6.63 33.38
N PRO A 55 12.35 7.86 33.73
CA PRO A 55 13.49 8.53 33.10
C PRO A 55 14.81 7.80 33.30
N GLU A 56 14.96 6.98 34.34
CA GLU A 56 16.14 6.16 34.60
C GLU A 56 16.43 5.11 33.51
N TYR A 57 15.45 4.80 32.66
CA TYR A 57 15.60 3.91 31.51
C TYR A 57 15.75 4.66 30.17
N SER A 58 15.82 5.99 30.20
CA SER A 58 15.92 6.81 28.99
C SER A 58 17.25 6.63 28.26
N GLY A 59 17.17 6.48 26.94
CA GLY A 59 18.31 6.43 26.04
C GLY A 59 19.19 5.19 26.15
N ILE A 60 18.77 4.16 26.89
CA ILE A 60 19.51 2.90 27.04
C ILE A 60 19.75 2.23 25.68
N PHE A 61 18.73 2.22 24.82
CA PHE A 61 18.78 1.52 23.55
C PHE A 61 19.23 2.44 22.42
N PHE A 62 18.67 3.65 22.34
CA PHE A 62 19.06 4.62 21.32
C PHE A 62 18.68 6.06 21.70
N LYS A 63 19.41 7.00 21.09
CA LYS A 63 19.11 8.43 21.12
C LYS A 63 19.64 9.12 19.86
N THR A 64 18.91 10.09 19.32
CA THR A 64 19.35 10.90 18.17
C THR A 64 20.10 12.17 18.60
N GLY A 65 19.85 12.67 19.82
CA GLY A 65 20.14 14.07 20.16
C GLY A 65 19.15 15.03 19.50
N ASN A 66 19.48 16.32 19.52
CA ASN A 66 18.61 17.38 18.98
C ASN A 66 18.51 17.31 17.45
N ILE A 67 17.28 17.30 16.93
CA ILE A 67 16.94 17.35 15.53
C ILE A 67 16.26 18.70 15.27
N ASP A 68 16.99 19.65 14.72
CA ASP A 68 16.43 20.96 14.36
C ASP A 68 15.32 20.83 13.29
N ALA A 69 14.51 21.88 13.18
CA ALA A 69 13.46 21.95 12.17
C ALA A 69 14.02 21.68 10.76
N GLN A 70 13.32 20.87 9.97
CA GLN A 70 13.69 20.47 8.61
C GLN A 70 14.98 19.62 8.50
N ASN A 71 15.54 19.17 9.62
CA ASN A 71 16.65 18.22 9.65
C ASN A 71 16.16 16.80 10.01
N SER A 72 17.09 15.85 10.03
CA SER A 72 16.80 14.47 10.42
C SER A 72 17.87 13.92 11.36
N GLY A 73 17.48 12.93 12.16
CA GLY A 73 18.37 12.14 13.01
C GLY A 73 18.17 10.65 12.78
N SER A 74 19.25 9.89 12.72
CA SER A 74 19.19 8.45 12.43
C SER A 74 19.87 7.63 13.52
N VAL A 75 19.29 6.47 13.85
CA VAL A 75 19.94 5.47 14.71
C VAL A 75 19.90 4.10 14.06
N LYS A 76 20.97 3.32 14.22
CA LYS A 76 21.01 1.92 13.78
C LYS A 76 20.59 1.02 14.92
N ILE A 77 19.56 0.22 14.70
CA ILE A 77 19.01 -0.69 15.71
C ILE A 77 19.64 -2.07 15.52
N THR A 78 20.48 -2.49 16.47
CA THR A 78 21.31 -3.70 16.32
C THR A 78 21.00 -4.80 17.32
N ASP A 79 20.59 -4.46 18.54
CA ASP A 79 20.22 -5.44 19.56
C ASP A 79 18.71 -5.44 19.79
N LEU A 80 18.05 -6.45 19.24
CA LEU A 80 16.60 -6.66 19.34
C LEU A 80 16.26 -7.97 20.07
N LYS A 81 17.27 -8.69 20.56
CA LYS A 81 17.06 -10.02 21.12
C LYS A 81 16.22 -9.90 22.39
N ASP A 82 15.20 -10.75 22.52
CA ASP A 82 14.29 -10.80 23.67
C ASP A 82 13.42 -9.54 23.87
N HIS A 83 13.34 -8.66 22.86
CA HIS A 83 12.49 -7.46 22.86
C HIS A 83 11.42 -7.52 21.76
N PHE A 84 10.17 -7.20 22.13
CA PHE A 84 9.04 -7.14 21.19
C PHE A 84 8.84 -5.75 20.58
N ALA A 85 9.17 -4.70 21.34
CA ALA A 85 8.97 -3.32 20.94
C ALA A 85 9.85 -2.37 21.76
N PHE A 86 10.08 -1.18 21.23
CA PHE A 86 10.72 -0.07 21.93
C PHE A 86 9.80 1.14 21.88
N TYR A 87 9.51 1.67 23.06
CA TYR A 87 8.92 2.99 23.18
C TYR A 87 10.01 4.04 23.09
N TYR A 88 9.67 5.20 22.56
CA TYR A 88 10.56 6.36 22.53
C TYR A 88 9.76 7.64 22.72
N PHE A 89 10.45 8.71 23.08
CA PHE A 89 9.85 10.02 23.29
C PHE A 89 10.81 11.15 22.90
N CYS A 90 10.27 12.37 22.83
CA CYS A 90 11.05 13.59 22.65
C CYS A 90 11.42 14.21 24.00
N GLU A 91 12.70 14.45 24.28
CA GLU A 91 13.12 15.02 25.58
C GLU A 91 12.69 16.47 25.76
N ILE A 92 12.53 17.21 24.65
CA ILE A 92 12.07 18.62 24.64
C ILE A 92 10.55 18.69 24.86
N HIS A 93 9.83 17.70 24.34
CA HIS A 93 8.37 17.61 24.35
C HIS A 93 7.95 16.24 24.88
N PRO A 94 8.01 15.97 26.21
CA PRO A 94 7.90 14.60 26.73
C PRO A 94 6.59 13.87 26.42
N TRP A 95 5.49 14.58 26.18
CA TRP A 95 4.22 13.98 25.73
C TRP A 95 4.29 13.33 24.34
N LEU A 96 5.25 13.76 23.52
CA LEU A 96 5.46 13.25 22.18
C LEU A 96 6.15 11.89 22.25
N THR A 97 5.34 10.84 22.29
CA THR A 97 5.76 9.44 22.40
C THR A 97 5.47 8.68 21.11
N GLY A 98 6.25 7.63 20.84
CA GLY A 98 6.07 6.75 19.69
C GLY A 98 6.55 5.34 19.97
N LYS A 99 6.31 4.43 19.02
CA LYS A 99 6.60 3.01 19.17
C LYS A 99 7.19 2.40 17.90
N ILE A 100 8.30 1.67 18.05
CA ILE A 100 8.82 0.77 17.00
C ILE A 100 8.65 -0.68 17.46
N VAL A 101 8.31 -1.58 16.55
CA VAL A 101 8.00 -3.00 16.85
C VAL A 101 8.95 -3.94 16.11
N VAL A 102 9.36 -5.01 16.79
CA VAL A 102 10.29 -6.00 16.22
C VAL A 102 9.48 -6.99 15.39
N SER A 103 9.64 -6.92 14.07
CA SER A 103 8.84 -7.70 13.11
C SER A 103 9.04 -9.21 13.20
N THR A 104 10.11 -9.67 13.85
CA THR A 104 10.49 -11.08 13.97
C THR A 104 10.28 -11.65 15.37
N ALA A 105 9.71 -10.88 16.30
CA ALA A 105 9.52 -11.35 17.65
C ALA A 105 8.56 -12.55 17.66
N PRO A 106 8.91 -13.68 18.31
CA PRO A 106 8.12 -14.91 18.24
C PRO A 106 6.70 -14.65 18.75
N GLU A 107 5.72 -14.86 17.87
CA GLU A 107 4.31 -14.71 18.17
C GLU A 107 3.89 -15.69 19.28
N SER A 108 3.11 -15.21 20.25
CA SER A 108 2.45 -16.06 21.25
C SER A 108 1.00 -16.39 20.88
N GLN A 109 0.61 -16.23 19.62
CA GLN A 109 -0.80 -16.30 19.18
C GLN A 109 -0.99 -17.27 18.00
N PRO A 110 -2.22 -17.78 17.79
CA PRO A 110 -2.47 -18.88 16.88
C PRO A 110 -2.06 -18.54 15.45
N ASP A 111 -1.46 -19.52 14.76
CA ASP A 111 -1.02 -19.45 13.37
C ASP A 111 -2.11 -18.84 12.49
N THR A 112 -1.97 -17.56 12.17
CA THR A 112 -2.80 -16.91 11.16
C THR A 112 -2.25 -17.32 9.80
N ALA A 113 -2.99 -18.16 9.07
CA ALA A 113 -2.44 -18.77 7.86
C ALA A 113 -2.12 -17.76 6.74
N LEU A 114 -2.91 -16.66 6.60
CA LEU A 114 -2.80 -15.68 5.51
C LEU A 114 -3.32 -14.27 5.93
N PRO A 115 -2.59 -13.54 6.80
CA PRO A 115 -2.99 -12.21 7.28
C PRO A 115 -3.03 -11.14 6.17
N ILE A 116 -2.23 -11.27 5.12
CA ILE A 116 -2.23 -10.38 3.95
C ILE A 116 -1.92 -11.16 2.67
N ALA A 117 -2.66 -10.87 1.61
CA ALA A 117 -2.56 -11.47 0.30
C ALA A 117 -2.90 -10.46 -0.80
N ILE A 118 -2.30 -10.64 -1.97
CA ILE A 118 -2.58 -9.91 -3.21
C ILE A 118 -2.77 -10.91 -4.34
N SER A 119 -3.59 -10.55 -5.33
CA SER A 119 -3.94 -11.48 -6.42
C SER A 119 -2.79 -11.76 -7.39
N ARG A 120 -1.83 -10.84 -7.52
CA ARG A 120 -0.69 -10.92 -8.44
C ARG A 120 0.56 -10.35 -7.76
N THR A 121 1.74 -10.67 -8.27
CA THR A 121 3.02 -10.09 -7.81
C THR A 121 3.63 -9.12 -8.82
N GLN A 122 2.99 -8.93 -9.98
CA GLN A 122 3.39 -8.00 -11.04
C GLN A 122 2.16 -7.20 -11.49
N TYR A 123 2.32 -5.89 -11.56
CA TYR A 123 1.29 -4.95 -11.98
C TYR A 123 1.88 -3.91 -12.94
N SER A 124 1.06 -3.46 -13.87
CA SER A 124 1.33 -2.27 -14.68
C SER A 124 0.72 -1.03 -14.03
N LYS A 125 1.33 0.14 -14.25
CA LYS A 125 0.76 1.41 -13.79
C LYS A 125 -0.69 1.59 -14.28
N GLY A 126 -1.58 2.01 -13.38
CA GLY A 126 -3.02 2.09 -13.62
C GLY A 126 -3.78 0.78 -13.40
N GLN A 127 -3.11 -0.29 -12.97
CA GLN A 127 -3.75 -1.46 -12.38
C GLN A 127 -3.72 -1.32 -10.87
N ASP A 128 -4.88 -1.26 -10.24
CA ASP A 128 -4.99 -1.19 -8.78
C ASP A 128 -4.65 -2.54 -8.14
N VAL A 129 -3.94 -2.50 -7.01
CA VAL A 129 -3.60 -3.69 -6.24
C VAL A 129 -4.70 -3.94 -5.22
N GLN A 130 -5.44 -5.03 -5.41
CA GLN A 130 -6.41 -5.53 -4.43
C GLN A 130 -5.68 -6.31 -3.33
N VAL A 131 -5.77 -5.81 -2.11
CA VAL A 131 -5.16 -6.39 -0.93
C VAL A 131 -6.26 -7.00 -0.08
N THR A 132 -6.14 -8.28 0.24
CA THR A 132 -7.10 -9.01 1.07
C THR A 132 -6.36 -9.74 2.18
N GLY A 133 -7.08 -10.20 3.20
CA GLY A 133 -6.47 -10.94 4.29
C GLY A 133 -7.51 -11.44 5.27
N LYS A 134 -7.15 -12.45 6.04
CA LYS A 134 -7.94 -12.89 7.20
C LYS A 134 -7.02 -13.12 8.38
N VAL A 135 -7.29 -12.41 9.47
CA VAL A 135 -6.59 -12.55 10.74
C VAL A 135 -7.34 -13.47 11.69
N ALA A 136 -6.72 -13.83 12.81
CA ALA A 136 -7.38 -14.59 13.87
C ALA A 136 -8.63 -13.85 14.39
N ASP A 137 -9.63 -14.62 14.84
CA ASP A 137 -10.96 -14.08 15.16
C ASP A 137 -10.98 -13.11 16.35
N ASP A 138 -9.95 -13.14 17.18
CA ASP A 138 -9.73 -12.19 18.28
C ASP A 138 -9.35 -10.78 17.81
N TYR A 139 -8.96 -10.61 16.55
CA TYR A 139 -8.65 -9.32 15.93
C TYR A 139 -9.81 -8.71 15.14
N ALA A 140 -11.01 -9.31 15.17
CA ALA A 140 -12.20 -8.70 14.55
C ALA A 140 -12.39 -7.26 15.04
N LYS A 141 -12.70 -6.33 14.11
CA LYS A 141 -12.92 -4.89 14.38
C LYS A 141 -11.70 -4.12 14.89
N ILE A 142 -10.55 -4.77 15.08
CA ILE A 142 -9.32 -4.08 15.47
C ILE A 142 -8.81 -3.23 14.31
N SER A 143 -8.31 -2.04 14.62
CA SER A 143 -7.69 -1.16 13.64
C SER A 143 -6.37 -1.72 13.12
N TYR A 144 -6.07 -1.46 11.85
CA TYR A 144 -4.78 -1.77 11.24
C TYR A 144 -4.25 -0.60 10.42
N ASP A 145 -2.95 -0.65 10.18
CA ASP A 145 -2.28 0.15 9.15
C ASP A 145 -1.65 -0.77 8.11
N LEU A 146 -1.86 -0.46 6.83
CA LEU A 146 -1.21 -1.06 5.69
C LEU A 146 -0.17 -0.08 5.15
N LEU A 147 1.10 -0.36 5.42
CA LEU A 147 2.25 0.47 5.07
C LEU A 147 2.80 0.06 3.71
N VAL A 148 2.98 1.02 2.80
CA VAL A 148 3.48 0.79 1.43
C VAL A 148 4.89 1.36 1.28
N TYR A 149 5.87 0.49 1.04
CA TYR A 149 7.29 0.87 0.94
C TYR A 149 7.83 0.71 -0.48
N ASP A 150 8.51 1.74 -0.99
CA ASP A 150 9.51 1.59 -2.06
C ASP A 150 10.88 1.43 -1.40
N LYS A 151 11.43 0.21 -1.46
CA LYS A 151 12.62 -0.20 -0.69
C LYS A 151 12.43 0.05 0.81
N ALA A 152 13.02 1.13 1.34
CA ALA A 152 12.92 1.51 2.74
C ALA A 152 12.15 2.83 2.96
N LYS A 153 11.78 3.51 1.87
CA LYS A 153 10.99 4.73 1.92
C LYS A 153 9.51 4.38 2.02
N LEU A 154 8.85 4.84 3.07
CA LEU A 154 7.40 4.77 3.20
C LEU A 154 6.78 5.78 2.22
N VAL A 155 5.95 5.30 1.29
CA VAL A 155 5.37 6.14 0.24
C VAL A 155 3.85 6.28 0.34
N ASP A 156 3.19 5.36 1.04
CA ASP A 156 1.74 5.43 1.27
C ASP A 156 1.35 4.67 2.55
N ILE A 157 0.19 5.01 3.12
CA ILE A 157 -0.43 4.27 4.22
C ILE A 157 -1.94 4.21 4.00
N VAL A 158 -2.51 3.02 4.17
CA VAL A 158 -3.96 2.82 4.23
C VAL A 158 -4.32 2.35 5.65
N SER A 159 -5.07 3.17 6.39
CA SER A 159 -5.57 2.80 7.73
C SER A 159 -7.00 2.27 7.63
N GLY A 160 -7.29 1.20 8.35
CA GLY A 160 -8.60 0.55 8.32
C GLY A 160 -8.93 -0.19 9.62
N HIS A 161 -10.00 -0.97 9.59
CA HIS A 161 -10.37 -1.90 10.65
C HIS A 161 -10.74 -3.23 10.02
N PHE A 162 -10.42 -4.34 10.70
CA PHE A 162 -10.90 -5.64 10.26
C PHE A 162 -12.43 -5.71 10.35
N ASN A 163 -13.03 -6.48 9.45
CA ASN A 163 -14.45 -6.79 9.45
C ASN A 163 -14.84 -7.65 10.68
N GLU A 164 -16.14 -7.89 10.87
CA GLU A 164 -16.63 -8.74 11.96
C GLU A 164 -16.16 -10.20 11.83
N ASP A 165 -15.88 -10.66 10.62
CA ASP A 165 -15.35 -11.99 10.31
C ASP A 165 -13.82 -12.01 10.22
N SER A 166 -13.17 -10.94 10.71
CA SER A 166 -11.71 -10.76 10.78
C SER A 166 -11.03 -10.66 9.43
N THR A 167 -11.78 -10.34 8.37
CA THR A 167 -11.21 -10.09 7.05
C THR A 167 -10.84 -8.62 6.85
N LEU A 168 -9.94 -8.37 5.89
CA LEU A 168 -9.67 -7.02 5.36
C LEU A 168 -9.79 -7.04 3.84
N SER A 169 -10.15 -5.91 3.26
CA SER A 169 -10.14 -5.68 1.81
C SER A 169 -9.79 -4.23 1.54
N GLU A 170 -8.65 -3.99 0.91
CA GLU A 170 -8.15 -2.65 0.60
C GLU A 170 -7.70 -2.55 -0.85
N THR A 171 -7.66 -1.32 -1.36
CA THR A 171 -7.16 -1.02 -2.71
C THR A 171 -5.97 -0.07 -2.62
N ILE A 172 -4.85 -0.46 -3.23
CA ILE A 172 -3.71 0.45 -3.42
C ILE A 172 -3.76 0.98 -4.85
N HIS A 173 -3.91 2.30 -4.97
CA HIS A 173 -3.96 2.98 -6.26
C HIS A 173 -2.57 3.21 -6.83
N THR A 174 -2.24 2.57 -7.95
CA THR A 174 -0.88 2.59 -8.51
C THR A 174 -0.54 3.86 -9.29
N ASP A 175 -1.53 4.69 -9.64
CA ASP A 175 -1.32 5.93 -10.42
C ASP A 175 -0.38 6.92 -9.74
N ARG A 176 -0.41 6.94 -8.41
CA ARG A 176 0.40 7.82 -7.56
C ARG A 176 1.79 7.25 -7.28
N LEU A 177 2.02 5.99 -7.64
CA LEU A 177 3.26 5.27 -7.40
C LEU A 177 4.21 5.37 -8.62
N ALA A 178 5.50 5.29 -8.34
CA ALA A 178 6.54 5.21 -9.37
C ALA A 178 6.73 3.75 -9.79
N SER A 179 7.35 3.50 -10.93
CA SER A 179 7.76 2.13 -11.26
C SER A 179 8.88 1.69 -10.32
N ALA A 180 8.62 0.66 -9.51
CA ALA A 180 9.51 0.16 -8.47
C ALA A 180 9.02 -1.20 -7.95
N LYS A 181 9.77 -1.79 -7.03
CA LYS A 181 9.35 -2.95 -6.25
C LYS A 181 8.80 -2.48 -4.90
N TYR A 182 7.57 -2.84 -4.62
CA TYR A 182 6.85 -2.42 -3.42
C TYR A 182 6.77 -3.53 -2.39
N THR A 183 6.98 -3.18 -1.12
CA THR A 183 6.71 -4.04 0.04
C THR A 183 5.51 -3.50 0.79
N LEU A 184 4.52 -4.35 1.02
CA LEU A 184 3.36 -4.07 1.85
C LEU A 184 3.58 -4.67 3.23
N LYS A 185 3.39 -3.89 4.28
CA LYS A 185 3.37 -4.37 5.66
C LYS A 185 2.03 -4.06 6.31
N LEU A 186 1.28 -5.09 6.67
CA LEU A 186 0.08 -4.97 7.50
C LEU A 186 0.51 -5.00 8.98
N VAL A 187 0.10 -3.99 9.74
CA VAL A 187 0.44 -3.80 11.15
C VAL A 187 -0.84 -3.69 11.95
N TYR A 188 -1.02 -4.54 12.97
CA TYR A 188 -2.27 -4.60 13.72
C TYR A 188 -2.12 -5.21 15.11
N GLY A 189 -3.13 -5.03 15.97
CA GLY A 189 -3.27 -5.80 17.20
C GLY A 189 -2.33 -5.42 18.36
N LEU A 190 -2.60 -6.04 19.51
CA LEU A 190 -1.77 -6.02 20.72
C LEU A 190 -1.66 -7.46 21.28
N PRO A 191 -0.45 -8.07 21.38
CA PRO A 191 0.82 -7.54 20.86
C PRO A 191 0.75 -7.23 19.37
N THR A 192 1.58 -6.29 18.92
CA THR A 192 1.55 -5.83 17.53
C THR A 192 2.04 -6.95 16.62
N GLN A 193 1.19 -7.32 15.66
CA GLN A 193 1.44 -8.27 14.60
C GLN A 193 1.88 -7.55 13.34
N VAL A 194 2.76 -8.20 12.58
CA VAL A 194 3.29 -7.66 11.32
C VAL A 194 3.27 -8.77 10.27
N ALA A 195 2.50 -8.56 9.21
CA ALA A 195 2.52 -9.42 8.03
C ALA A 195 3.03 -8.67 6.82
N SER A 196 3.65 -9.36 5.87
CA SER A 196 4.17 -8.70 4.66
C SER A 196 3.95 -9.47 3.37
N THR A 197 3.80 -8.72 2.29
CA THR A 197 3.80 -9.21 0.90
C THR A 197 4.43 -8.15 0.00
N GLY A 198 4.59 -8.39 -1.29
CA GLY A 198 5.18 -7.42 -2.20
C GLY A 198 4.79 -7.63 -3.65
N PHE A 199 4.87 -6.55 -4.42
CA PHE A 199 4.58 -6.55 -5.84
C PHE A 199 5.58 -5.69 -6.61
N ASP A 200 5.81 -6.05 -7.86
CA ASP A 200 6.56 -5.26 -8.82
C ASP A 200 5.59 -4.37 -9.60
N LEU A 201 5.85 -3.06 -9.65
CA LEU A 201 5.10 -2.09 -10.45
C LEU A 201 5.95 -1.62 -11.62
N GLU A 202 5.53 -1.95 -12.83
CA GLU A 202 6.18 -1.50 -14.06
C GLU A 202 5.40 -0.33 -14.69
N ASN A 203 6.09 0.48 -15.48
CA ASN A 203 5.40 1.43 -16.33
C ASN A 203 4.41 0.66 -17.21
N ALA A 204 3.23 1.23 -17.44
CA ALA A 204 2.29 0.62 -18.37
C ALA A 204 3.00 0.42 -19.72
N PRO A 205 2.87 -0.77 -20.34
CA PRO A 205 3.45 -0.99 -21.64
C PRO A 205 2.88 0.02 -22.63
N GLU A 206 3.71 0.49 -23.55
CA GLU A 206 3.22 1.34 -24.64
C GLU A 206 2.39 0.46 -25.57
N TYR A 207 1.07 0.50 -25.38
CA TYR A 207 0.15 -0.28 -26.20
C TYR A 207 0.15 0.28 -27.61
N LYS A 208 0.57 -0.54 -28.59
CA LYS A 208 0.39 -0.22 -30.01
C LYS A 208 -1.04 -0.55 -30.43
N ILE A 209 -2.02 0.14 -29.84
CA ILE A 209 -3.43 -0.07 -30.16
C ILE A 209 -3.68 0.41 -31.59
N PRO A 210 -4.09 -0.48 -32.52
CA PRO A 210 -4.41 -0.05 -33.88
C PRO A 210 -5.52 1.00 -33.86
N GLY A 211 -5.39 2.06 -34.67
CA GLY A 211 -6.35 3.17 -34.66
C GLY A 211 -7.81 2.75 -34.93
N TRP A 212 -8.02 1.65 -35.67
CA TRP A 212 -9.36 1.10 -35.91
C TRP A 212 -10.06 0.62 -34.63
N ILE A 213 -9.33 0.15 -33.61
CA ILE A 213 -9.89 -0.21 -32.31
C ILE A 213 -10.55 1.00 -31.65
N LYS A 214 -9.90 2.16 -31.74
CA LYS A 214 -10.44 3.42 -31.18
C LYS A 214 -11.67 3.89 -31.97
N THR A 215 -11.70 3.64 -33.28
CA THR A 215 -12.89 3.86 -34.10
C THR A 215 -14.05 2.95 -33.65
N GLU A 216 -13.82 1.66 -33.47
CA GLU A 216 -14.83 0.70 -33.01
C GLU A 216 -15.35 1.05 -31.61
N ALA A 217 -14.46 1.40 -30.67
CA ALA A 217 -14.86 1.83 -29.33
C ALA A 217 -15.73 3.10 -29.34
N LYS A 218 -15.43 4.05 -30.25
CA LYS A 218 -16.25 5.25 -30.41
C LYS A 218 -17.65 4.89 -30.91
N LEU A 219 -17.75 4.08 -31.96
CA LEU A 219 -19.02 3.62 -32.53
C LEU A 219 -19.84 2.83 -31.50
N TRP A 220 -19.18 2.02 -30.67
CA TRP A 220 -19.83 1.24 -29.64
C TRP A 220 -20.34 2.13 -28.50
N SER A 221 -19.54 3.09 -28.05
CA SER A 221 -19.93 4.05 -27.01
C SER A 221 -21.09 4.96 -27.42
N SER A 222 -21.24 5.26 -28.72
CA SER A 222 -22.39 6.00 -29.27
C SER A 222 -23.62 5.14 -29.52
N GLY A 223 -23.54 3.82 -29.28
CA GLY A 223 -24.61 2.87 -29.54
C GLY A 223 -24.82 2.54 -31.02
N THR A 224 -23.86 2.86 -31.88
CA THR A 224 -23.92 2.58 -33.32
C THR A 224 -23.68 1.11 -33.62
N ILE A 225 -22.78 0.46 -32.88
CA ILE A 225 -22.56 -0.99 -32.96
C ILE A 225 -22.97 -1.67 -31.66
N SER A 226 -23.36 -2.94 -31.77
CA SER A 226 -23.82 -3.79 -30.67
C SER A 226 -22.67 -4.29 -29.79
N ASP A 227 -22.99 -4.75 -28.58
CA ASP A 227 -22.00 -5.35 -27.68
C ASP A 227 -21.33 -6.59 -28.32
N GLY A 228 -22.09 -7.39 -29.07
CA GLY A 228 -21.55 -8.55 -29.79
C GLY A 228 -20.56 -8.18 -30.89
N GLU A 229 -20.71 -7.01 -31.51
CA GLU A 229 -19.72 -6.49 -32.46
C GLU A 229 -18.47 -6.00 -31.75
N PHE A 230 -18.62 -5.27 -30.64
CA PHE A 230 -17.49 -4.79 -29.87
C PHE A 230 -16.71 -5.92 -29.17
N ILE A 231 -17.35 -7.02 -28.78
CA ILE A 231 -16.66 -8.20 -28.24
C ILE A 231 -15.60 -8.73 -29.22
N LYS A 232 -15.83 -8.67 -30.54
CA LYS A 232 -14.83 -9.07 -31.55
C LYS A 232 -13.57 -8.21 -31.48
N THR A 233 -13.72 -6.93 -31.14
CA THR A 233 -12.63 -6.00 -30.89
C THR A 233 -11.83 -6.42 -29.66
N ILE A 234 -12.50 -6.78 -28.56
CA ILE A 234 -11.84 -7.25 -27.33
C ILE A 234 -11.15 -8.61 -27.57
N GLN A 235 -11.75 -9.50 -28.35
CA GLN A 235 -11.13 -10.77 -28.77
C GLN A 235 -9.85 -10.55 -29.57
N TYR A 236 -9.81 -9.55 -30.44
CA TYR A 236 -8.58 -9.16 -31.14
C TYR A 236 -7.51 -8.68 -30.15
N LEU A 237 -7.86 -7.80 -29.21
CA LEU A 237 -6.92 -7.31 -28.18
C LEU A 237 -6.35 -8.46 -27.33
N SER A 238 -7.18 -9.44 -26.96
CA SER A 238 -6.73 -10.65 -26.25
C SER A 238 -5.79 -11.51 -27.13
N LYS A 239 -6.16 -11.75 -28.39
CA LYS A 239 -5.34 -12.52 -29.35
C LYS A 239 -3.95 -11.90 -29.55
N GLU A 240 -3.88 -10.58 -29.66
CA GLU A 240 -2.61 -9.85 -29.81
C GLU A 240 -1.86 -9.68 -28.49
N LYS A 241 -2.35 -10.28 -27.39
CA LYS A 241 -1.78 -10.17 -26.03
C LYS A 241 -1.67 -8.73 -25.52
N ILE A 242 -2.58 -7.86 -25.98
CA ILE A 242 -2.75 -6.50 -25.44
C ILE A 242 -3.53 -6.57 -24.12
N ILE A 243 -4.47 -7.53 -24.00
CA ILE A 243 -5.17 -7.86 -22.75
C ILE A 243 -4.75 -9.26 -22.32
N ASP A 244 -4.34 -9.44 -21.07
CA ASP A 244 -4.06 -10.76 -20.48
C ASP A 244 -5.34 -11.33 -19.83
N SER A 245 -5.98 -12.30 -20.48
CA SER A 245 -7.16 -12.98 -19.94
C SER A 245 -6.90 -14.47 -19.73
N GLN A 246 -7.07 -14.93 -18.50
CA GLN A 246 -6.88 -16.35 -18.13
C GLN A 246 -8.10 -17.24 -18.45
N SER A 247 -9.22 -16.64 -18.89
CA SER A 247 -10.48 -17.34 -19.14
C SER A 247 -10.50 -18.00 -20.53
N GLN A 248 -10.80 -19.31 -20.61
CA GLN A 248 -11.14 -19.99 -21.86
C GLN A 248 -12.67 -20.10 -22.07
N ILE A 249 -13.08 -19.52 -23.21
CA ILE A 249 -14.31 -19.50 -24.02
C ILE A 249 -15.50 -20.42 -23.65
N ASP A 250 -16.74 -19.87 -23.74
CA ASP A 250 -17.75 -20.44 -24.68
C ASP A 250 -18.93 -19.54 -25.12
N GLN A 251 -19.25 -18.38 -24.51
CA GLN A 251 -20.33 -17.50 -25.03
C GLN A 251 -20.15 -16.00 -24.68
N PRO A 252 -20.55 -15.06 -25.57
CA PRO A 252 -20.57 -13.64 -25.24
C PRO A 252 -21.69 -13.32 -24.23
N LYS A 253 -21.33 -12.82 -23.04
CA LYS A 253 -22.26 -12.16 -22.11
C LYS A 253 -22.29 -10.65 -22.36
N ALA A 254 -23.42 -10.03 -22.04
CA ALA A 254 -23.65 -8.59 -22.22
C ALA A 254 -22.59 -7.76 -21.49
N ILE A 255 -22.07 -6.72 -22.16
CA ILE A 255 -21.07 -5.84 -21.55
C ILE A 255 -21.81 -4.87 -20.62
N PRO A 256 -21.39 -4.70 -19.36
CA PRO A 256 -22.01 -3.74 -18.46
C PRO A 256 -22.00 -2.32 -19.03
N TYR A 257 -23.10 -1.58 -18.82
CA TYR A 257 -23.28 -0.24 -19.39
C TYR A 257 -22.13 0.73 -19.05
N TRP A 258 -21.59 0.66 -17.82
CA TRP A 258 -20.51 1.55 -17.39
C TRP A 258 -19.22 1.40 -18.21
N ILE A 259 -19.04 0.30 -18.95
CA ILE A 259 -17.90 0.14 -19.88
C ILE A 259 -18.05 1.01 -21.12
N LYS A 260 -19.27 1.28 -21.58
CA LYS A 260 -19.50 2.23 -22.68
C LYS A 260 -19.04 3.63 -22.27
N THR A 261 -19.21 3.98 -20.99
CA THR A 261 -18.70 5.23 -20.44
C THR A 261 -17.17 5.27 -20.51
N ASN A 262 -16.46 4.21 -20.11
CA ASN A 262 -15.01 4.14 -20.20
C ASN A 262 -14.52 4.22 -21.66
N ALA A 263 -15.19 3.54 -22.61
CA ALA A 263 -14.88 3.65 -24.03
C ALA A 263 -15.08 5.07 -24.57
N SER A 264 -16.14 5.76 -24.14
CA SER A 264 -16.35 7.18 -24.47
C SER A 264 -15.20 8.05 -23.93
N TRP A 265 -14.84 7.90 -22.66
CA TRP A 265 -13.73 8.62 -22.04
C TRP A 265 -12.40 8.37 -22.77
N TRP A 266 -12.12 7.12 -23.13
CA TRP A 266 -10.90 6.76 -23.85
C TRP A 266 -10.84 7.40 -25.24
N THR A 267 -11.95 7.36 -25.99
CA THR A 267 -12.02 7.92 -27.34
C THR A 267 -11.94 9.44 -27.36
N ASN A 268 -12.34 10.09 -26.28
CA ASN A 268 -12.23 11.54 -26.06
C ASN A 268 -10.90 11.96 -25.40
N GLY A 269 -10.00 11.01 -25.11
CA GLY A 269 -8.70 11.28 -24.50
C GLY A 269 -8.75 11.64 -23.00
N GLN A 270 -9.85 11.31 -22.33
CA GLN A 270 -10.04 11.54 -20.89
C GLN A 270 -9.38 10.46 -20.02
N ILE A 271 -9.23 9.25 -20.57
CA ILE A 271 -8.38 8.19 -20.00
C ILE A 271 -7.38 7.71 -21.06
N SER A 272 -6.23 7.26 -20.60
CA SER A 272 -5.13 6.73 -21.40
C SER A 272 -5.44 5.35 -22.00
N ASP A 273 -4.65 4.95 -22.98
CA ASP A 273 -4.69 3.61 -23.57
C ASP A 273 -4.51 2.53 -22.50
N ALA A 274 -3.65 2.78 -21.51
CA ALA A 274 -3.41 1.85 -20.41
C ALA A 274 -4.60 1.70 -19.47
N GLU A 275 -5.21 2.80 -19.04
CA GLU A 275 -6.41 2.77 -18.19
C GLU A 275 -7.57 2.03 -18.89
N PHE A 276 -7.73 2.25 -20.19
CA PHE A 276 -8.76 1.55 -20.96
C PHE A 276 -8.48 0.05 -21.09
N VAL A 277 -7.24 -0.34 -21.44
CA VAL A 277 -6.85 -1.76 -21.54
C VAL A 277 -6.96 -2.46 -20.20
N ASN A 278 -6.50 -1.85 -19.11
CA ASN A 278 -6.60 -2.39 -17.75
C ASN A 278 -8.06 -2.60 -17.33
N ALA A 279 -8.96 -1.67 -17.67
CA ALA A 279 -10.39 -1.84 -17.41
C ALA A 279 -10.97 -3.04 -18.16
N LEU A 280 -10.60 -3.24 -19.43
CA LEU A 280 -11.02 -4.41 -20.20
C LEU A 280 -10.43 -5.72 -19.62
N GLU A 281 -9.17 -5.69 -19.22
CA GLU A 281 -8.48 -6.83 -18.61
C GLU A 281 -9.13 -7.24 -17.28
N TYR A 282 -9.44 -6.27 -16.41
CA TYR A 282 -10.13 -6.51 -15.15
C TYR A 282 -11.45 -7.26 -15.38
N LEU A 283 -12.25 -6.80 -16.35
CA LEU A 283 -13.53 -7.43 -16.66
C LEU A 283 -13.40 -8.85 -17.19
N ALA A 284 -12.39 -9.08 -18.04
CA ALA A 284 -12.13 -10.38 -18.62
C ALA A 284 -11.74 -11.40 -17.53
N ASN A 285 -10.89 -10.96 -16.59
CA ASN A 285 -10.43 -11.80 -15.48
C ASN A 285 -11.48 -11.94 -14.36
N ALA A 286 -12.34 -10.94 -14.16
CA ALA A 286 -13.49 -11.03 -13.27
C ALA A 286 -14.65 -11.87 -13.87
N GLY A 287 -14.51 -12.34 -15.12
CA GLY A 287 -15.53 -13.11 -15.83
C GLY A 287 -16.80 -12.31 -16.17
N VAL A 288 -16.72 -10.97 -16.10
CA VAL A 288 -17.82 -10.05 -16.40
C VAL A 288 -18.01 -9.94 -17.90
N ILE A 289 -16.91 -9.82 -18.65
CA ILE A 289 -16.88 -10.04 -20.08
C ILE A 289 -16.18 -11.37 -20.33
N GLN A 290 -16.73 -12.18 -21.22
CA GLN A 290 -16.11 -13.42 -21.67
C GLN A 290 -15.66 -13.19 -23.10
N ILE A 291 -14.40 -13.48 -23.39
CA ILE A 291 -13.74 -13.27 -24.68
C ILE A 291 -13.23 -14.58 -25.26
#